data_AF-A0AA96N1C0-F1
#
_entry.id   AF-A0AA96N1C0-F1
#
_cell.length_a   1.000
_cell.length_b   1.000
_cell.length_c   1.000
_cell.angle_alpha   90.00
_cell.angle_beta   90.00
_cell.angle_gamma   90.00
#
_symmetry.space_group_name_H-M   'P 1'
#
loop_
_entity.id
_entity.type
_entity.pdbx_description
1 polymer ?
#
loop_
_entity_poly.entity_id
_entity_poly.type
_entity_poly.pdbx_seq_one_letter_code
_entity_poly.pdbx_strand_id
1 'polypeptide(L)'
;MTYTKDDLQVLAKKHARYFNSVAEWNEFAVQMELPKARTFIYTYGTWNRAKKEIFSDASHIHYSGKAASDRKKELVDIAIQHAEHFEKIKDWNKHAEEMDLPYSRCYIYLFGSWNKAKEAIFGHQKKKNGVLVEKKQLIQSARIHIDAFTDIQSWNQYAEERDLPKAHHYIHHFGSWNEAKLAIFRSTEEVEYNPVRRYEKKELKKLAQDHAHHFTTKKDWDDYAKERELPRSETFANHFGGWNEAKKLIFKEKARIRRRRPKKPDPEKAYSMT
;
A
#
# COMPACT_ATOMS: atom_id res chain seq x y z
N MET A 1 -29.32 -40.17 -27.39
CA MET A 1 -29.69 -39.30 -26.26
C MET A 1 -29.65 -37.85 -26.73
N THR A 2 -30.76 -37.13 -26.63
CA THR A 2 -30.82 -35.70 -26.92
C THR A 2 -30.55 -34.93 -25.63
N TYR A 3 -29.40 -34.28 -25.53
CA TYR A 3 -29.08 -33.41 -24.41
C TYR A 3 -29.84 -32.09 -24.55
N THR A 4 -30.48 -31.63 -23.47
CA THR A 4 -31.10 -30.30 -23.47
C THR A 4 -30.02 -29.22 -23.35
N LYS A 5 -30.40 -27.95 -23.62
CA LYS A 5 -29.48 -26.81 -23.49
C LYS A 5 -28.96 -26.68 -22.05
N ASP A 6 -29.80 -26.97 -21.06
CA ASP A 6 -29.46 -26.86 -19.64
C ASP A 6 -28.53 -28.01 -19.19
N ASP A 7 -28.78 -29.24 -19.66
CA ASP A 7 -27.89 -30.38 -19.40
C ASP A 7 -26.47 -30.11 -19.90
N LEU A 8 -26.34 -29.53 -21.09
CA LEU A 8 -25.06 -29.15 -21.67
C LEU A 8 -24.37 -28.06 -20.85
N GLN A 9 -25.11 -27.09 -20.32
CA GLN A 9 -24.53 -26.08 -19.43
C GLN A 9 -23.98 -26.69 -18.15
N VAL A 10 -24.74 -27.55 -17.48
CA VAL A 10 -24.32 -28.20 -16.23
C VAL A 10 -23.07 -29.04 -16.47
N LEU A 11 -23.05 -29.86 -17.53
CA LEU A 11 -21.90 -30.70 -17.89
C LEU A 11 -20.65 -29.88 -18.22
N ALA A 12 -20.80 -28.84 -19.05
CA ALA A 12 -19.67 -27.98 -19.43
C ALA A 12 -19.13 -27.18 -18.24
N LYS A 13 -20.01 -26.70 -17.34
CA LYS A 13 -19.61 -26.00 -16.11
C LYS A 13 -18.88 -26.93 -15.13
N LYS A 14 -19.40 -28.14 -14.91
CA LYS A 14 -18.77 -29.16 -14.05
C LYS A 14 -17.35 -29.53 -14.51
N HIS A 15 -17.09 -29.45 -15.81
CA HIS A 15 -15.83 -29.85 -16.42
C HIS A 15 -15.15 -28.69 -17.17
N ALA A 16 -15.27 -27.47 -16.63
CA ALA A 16 -14.81 -26.24 -17.27
C ALA A 16 -13.32 -26.28 -17.67
N ARG A 17 -12.48 -27.00 -16.92
CA ARG A 17 -11.04 -27.11 -17.17
C ARG A 17 -10.69 -27.73 -18.53
N TYR A 18 -11.55 -28.61 -19.05
CA TYR A 18 -11.35 -29.27 -20.35
C TYR A 18 -12.11 -28.57 -21.49
N PHE A 19 -12.90 -27.55 -21.17
CA PHE A 19 -13.75 -26.84 -22.13
C PHE A 19 -13.03 -25.64 -22.80
N ASN A 20 -11.72 -25.76 -23.07
CA ASN A 20 -10.93 -24.68 -23.71
C ASN A 20 -10.95 -24.79 -25.24
N SER A 21 -10.65 -25.99 -25.74
CA SER A 21 -10.61 -26.32 -27.16
C SER A 21 -11.51 -27.49 -27.49
N VAL A 22 -11.92 -27.59 -28.76
CA VAL A 22 -12.70 -28.73 -29.26
C VAL A 22 -11.94 -30.04 -29.08
N ALA A 23 -10.62 -30.03 -29.28
CA ALA A 23 -9.77 -31.21 -29.17
C ALA A 23 -9.70 -31.70 -27.72
N GLU A 24 -9.36 -30.81 -26.79
CA GLU A 24 -9.25 -31.11 -25.36
C GLU A 24 -10.57 -31.58 -24.76
N TRP A 25 -11.68 -30.94 -25.12
CA TRP A 25 -13.01 -31.39 -24.69
C TRP A 25 -13.35 -32.76 -25.24
N ASN A 26 -13.06 -33.02 -26.53
CA ASN A 26 -13.39 -34.31 -27.14
C ASN A 26 -12.58 -35.46 -26.53
N GLU A 27 -11.30 -35.23 -26.21
CA GLU A 27 -10.45 -36.22 -25.57
C GLU A 27 -10.99 -36.57 -24.17
N PHE A 28 -11.29 -35.56 -23.36
CA PHE A 28 -11.91 -35.74 -22.05
C PHE A 28 -13.30 -36.40 -22.15
N ALA A 29 -14.12 -35.96 -23.10
CA ALA A 29 -15.48 -36.45 -23.26
C ALA A 29 -15.53 -37.93 -23.66
N VAL A 30 -14.53 -38.42 -24.40
CA VAL A 30 -14.40 -39.86 -24.70
C VAL A 30 -14.08 -40.65 -23.44
N GLN A 31 -13.18 -40.16 -22.59
CA GLN A 31 -12.80 -40.85 -21.34
C GLN A 31 -13.95 -40.92 -20.33
N MET A 32 -14.80 -39.89 -20.30
CA MET A 32 -15.89 -39.76 -19.33
C MET A 32 -17.27 -40.11 -19.91
N GLU A 33 -17.32 -40.67 -21.12
CA GLU A 33 -18.55 -41.01 -21.85
C GLU A 33 -19.56 -39.84 -21.97
N LEU A 34 -19.03 -38.62 -22.15
CA LEU A 34 -19.78 -37.37 -22.25
C LEU A 34 -20.09 -36.96 -23.70
N PRO A 35 -21.04 -36.03 -23.93
CA PRO A 35 -21.30 -35.50 -25.26
C PRO A 35 -20.07 -34.79 -25.84
N LYS A 36 -19.70 -35.17 -27.07
CA LYS A 36 -18.61 -34.53 -27.82
C LYS A 36 -18.93 -33.07 -28.14
N ALA A 37 -17.90 -32.30 -28.49
CA ALA A 37 -18.00 -30.88 -28.83
C ALA A 37 -19.02 -30.60 -29.94
N ARG A 38 -19.22 -31.55 -30.86
CA ARG A 38 -20.23 -31.45 -31.92
C ARG A 38 -21.64 -31.23 -31.37
N THR A 39 -21.99 -31.84 -30.23
CA THR A 39 -23.29 -31.66 -29.58
C THR A 39 -23.46 -30.21 -29.13
N PHE A 40 -22.42 -29.60 -28.55
CA PHE A 40 -22.42 -28.18 -28.20
C PHE A 40 -22.48 -27.27 -29.43
N ILE A 41 -21.77 -27.62 -30.51
CA ILE A 41 -21.82 -26.85 -31.76
C ILE A 41 -23.22 -26.88 -32.37
N TYR A 42 -23.91 -28.03 -32.32
CA TYR A 42 -25.28 -28.15 -32.81
C TYR A 42 -26.26 -27.28 -32.02
N THR A 43 -26.14 -27.26 -30.69
CA THR A 43 -27.05 -26.52 -29.80
C THR A 43 -26.79 -25.01 -29.80
N TYR A 44 -25.53 -24.59 -29.86
CA TYR A 44 -25.13 -23.18 -29.72
C TYR A 44 -24.61 -22.57 -31.03
N GLY A 45 -24.65 -23.30 -32.14
CA GLY A 45 -24.18 -22.89 -33.47
C GLY A 45 -22.66 -22.95 -33.65
N THR A 46 -21.88 -22.37 -32.73
CA THR A 46 -20.40 -22.44 -32.78
C THR A 46 -19.80 -22.75 -31.43
N TRP A 47 -18.61 -23.34 -31.40
CA TRP A 47 -17.89 -23.64 -30.16
C TRP A 47 -17.60 -22.38 -29.33
N ASN A 48 -17.27 -21.27 -29.99
CA ASN A 48 -17.04 -19.99 -29.31
C ASN A 48 -18.35 -19.40 -28.77
N ARG A 49 -19.48 -19.58 -29.46
CA ARG A 49 -20.80 -19.18 -28.95
C ARG A 49 -21.26 -20.08 -27.81
N ALA A 50 -20.98 -21.38 -27.84
CA ALA A 50 -21.19 -22.28 -26.70
C ALA A 50 -20.38 -21.82 -25.49
N LYS A 51 -19.06 -21.59 -25.67
CA LYS A 51 -18.19 -21.05 -24.61
C LYS A 51 -18.69 -19.70 -24.08
N LYS A 52 -19.16 -18.83 -24.98
CA LYS A 52 -19.70 -17.54 -24.59
C LYS A 52 -20.98 -17.73 -23.81
N GLU A 53 -22.00 -18.43 -24.30
CA GLU A 53 -23.30 -18.55 -23.62
C GLU A 53 -23.24 -19.37 -22.32
N ILE A 54 -22.47 -20.46 -22.29
CA ILE A 54 -22.34 -21.33 -21.12
C ILE A 54 -21.58 -20.62 -19.98
N PHE A 55 -20.56 -19.83 -20.33
CA PHE A 55 -19.68 -19.17 -19.36
C PHE A 55 -19.81 -17.64 -19.33
N SER A 56 -20.69 -17.02 -20.12
CA SER A 56 -21.10 -15.62 -19.95
C SER A 56 -21.97 -15.46 -18.72
N ASP A 57 -22.67 -16.55 -18.37
CA ASP A 57 -23.42 -16.72 -17.13
C ASP A 57 -22.54 -17.43 -16.09
N ALA A 58 -21.35 -16.87 -15.85
CA ALA A 58 -20.46 -17.23 -14.74
C ALA A 58 -21.02 -16.70 -13.40
N SER A 59 -22.33 -16.90 -13.20
CA SER A 59 -23.12 -16.69 -11.99
C SER A 59 -23.16 -17.94 -11.09
N HIS A 60 -22.25 -18.90 -11.30
CA HIS A 60 -22.08 -20.07 -10.43
C HIS A 60 -20.64 -20.23 -9.91
N ILE A 61 -20.06 -19.13 -9.46
CA ILE A 61 -19.51 -19.09 -8.10
C ILE A 61 -20.62 -18.39 -7.30
N HIS A 62 -21.06 -18.96 -6.18
CA HIS A 62 -22.17 -18.45 -5.36
C HIS A 62 -21.93 -16.98 -4.95
N TYR A 63 -22.34 -15.98 -5.74
CA TYR A 63 -22.28 -14.57 -5.31
C TYR A 63 -23.48 -13.77 -5.83
N SER A 64 -24.30 -13.35 -4.86
CA SER A 64 -25.57 -12.65 -4.98
C SER A 64 -25.51 -11.41 -5.86
N GLY A 65 -26.43 -11.28 -6.82
CA GLY A 65 -27.21 -10.08 -7.17
C GLY A 65 -26.57 -8.69 -7.29
N LYS A 66 -25.25 -8.53 -7.31
CA LYS A 66 -24.58 -7.23 -7.25
C LYS A 66 -24.14 -6.72 -8.62
N ALA A 67 -24.06 -5.39 -8.74
CA ALA A 67 -23.73 -4.69 -9.97
C ALA A 67 -22.31 -5.05 -10.47
N ALA A 68 -22.04 -4.91 -11.76
CA ALA A 68 -20.74 -5.25 -12.35
C ALA A 68 -19.54 -4.49 -11.73
N SER A 69 -19.80 -3.32 -11.14
CA SER A 69 -18.82 -2.54 -10.37
C SER A 69 -18.39 -3.25 -9.08
N ASP A 70 -19.35 -3.82 -8.35
CA ASP A 70 -19.10 -4.52 -7.07
C ASP A 70 -18.33 -5.82 -7.30
N ARG A 71 -18.62 -6.53 -8.39
CA ARG A 71 -17.91 -7.75 -8.80
C ARG A 71 -16.44 -7.52 -9.11
N LYS A 72 -16.11 -6.36 -9.70
CA LYS A 72 -14.70 -6.00 -9.96
C LYS A 72 -13.96 -5.74 -8.65
N LYS A 73 -14.60 -5.08 -7.69
CA LYS A 73 -14.01 -4.78 -6.39
C LYS A 73 -13.72 -6.07 -5.61
N GLU A 74 -14.66 -7.00 -5.58
CA GLU A 74 -14.48 -8.28 -4.88
C GLU A 74 -13.35 -9.14 -5.46
N LEU A 75 -13.29 -9.28 -6.79
CA LEU A 75 -12.18 -10.00 -7.41
C LEU A 75 -10.84 -9.33 -7.13
N VAL A 76 -10.80 -7.99 -7.10
CA VAL A 76 -9.61 -7.22 -6.71
C VAL A 76 -9.22 -7.55 -5.27
N ASP A 77 -10.16 -7.55 -4.33
CA ASP A 77 -9.90 -7.85 -2.92
C ASP A 77 -9.34 -9.27 -2.74
N ILE A 78 -9.93 -10.28 -3.42
CA ILE A 78 -9.44 -11.66 -3.40
C ILE A 78 -8.03 -11.78 -4.01
N ALA A 79 -7.79 -11.11 -5.13
CA ALA A 79 -6.47 -11.13 -5.77
C ALA A 79 -5.40 -10.41 -4.93
N ILE A 80 -5.79 -9.39 -4.15
CA ILE A 80 -4.90 -8.72 -3.21
C ILE A 80 -4.56 -9.64 -2.04
N GLN A 81 -5.54 -10.34 -1.48
CA GLN A 81 -5.34 -11.28 -0.36
C GLN A 81 -4.38 -12.42 -0.73
N HIS A 82 -4.33 -12.80 -2.00
CA HIS A 82 -3.52 -13.90 -2.52
C HIS A 82 -2.52 -13.44 -3.59
N ALA A 83 -1.99 -12.22 -3.44
CA ALA A 83 -1.17 -11.55 -4.45
C ALA A 83 0.09 -12.36 -4.85
N GLU A 84 0.66 -13.12 -3.92
CA GLU A 84 1.84 -13.96 -4.11
C GLU A 84 1.68 -15.02 -5.22
N HIS A 85 0.44 -15.46 -5.46
CA HIS A 85 0.12 -16.44 -6.51
C HIS A 85 -0.42 -15.80 -7.80
N PHE A 86 -0.62 -14.49 -7.83
CA PHE A 86 -1.28 -13.78 -8.94
C PHE A 86 -0.32 -13.37 -10.09
N GLU A 87 0.93 -13.81 -10.07
CA GLU A 87 1.89 -13.42 -11.11
C GLU A 87 1.59 -14.09 -12.46
N LYS A 88 1.47 -15.43 -12.45
CA LYS A 88 1.24 -16.28 -13.61
C LYS A 88 -0.10 -16.98 -13.50
N ILE A 89 -0.79 -17.10 -14.64
CA ILE A 89 -2.10 -17.75 -14.73
C ILE A 89 -2.07 -19.19 -14.17
N LYS A 90 -1.00 -19.94 -14.44
CA LYS A 90 -0.86 -21.33 -14.00
C LYS A 90 -0.78 -21.43 -12.48
N ASP A 91 0.00 -20.54 -11.86
CA ASP A 91 0.22 -20.52 -10.42
C ASP A 91 -1.05 -20.06 -9.70
N TRP A 92 -1.72 -19.02 -10.22
CA TRP A 92 -3.02 -18.57 -9.72
C TRP A 92 -4.09 -19.65 -9.82
N ASN A 93 -4.21 -20.33 -10.97
CA ASN A 93 -5.23 -21.35 -11.16
C ASN A 93 -5.03 -22.56 -10.24
N LYS A 94 -3.77 -22.92 -9.95
CA LYS A 94 -3.45 -23.98 -9.00
C LYS A 94 -3.87 -23.57 -7.58
N HIS A 95 -3.47 -22.38 -7.16
CA HIS A 95 -3.85 -21.82 -5.85
C HIS A 95 -5.37 -21.67 -5.71
N ALA A 96 -6.04 -21.24 -6.77
CA ALA A 96 -7.48 -21.10 -6.80
C ALA A 96 -8.23 -22.43 -6.69
N GLU A 97 -7.66 -23.52 -7.21
CA GLU A 97 -8.20 -24.87 -7.04
C GLU A 97 -8.04 -25.36 -5.59
N GLU A 98 -6.90 -25.07 -4.96
CA GLU A 98 -6.61 -25.46 -3.58
C GLU A 98 -7.46 -24.68 -2.55
N MET A 99 -7.74 -23.41 -2.84
CA MET A 99 -8.42 -22.48 -1.92
C MET A 99 -9.89 -22.19 -2.29
N ASP A 100 -10.45 -22.90 -3.27
CA ASP A 100 -11.79 -22.70 -3.81
C ASP A 100 -12.07 -21.23 -4.23
N LEU A 101 -11.11 -20.60 -4.90
CA LEU A 101 -11.15 -19.20 -5.34
C LEU A 101 -11.54 -19.05 -6.82
N PRO A 102 -11.91 -17.83 -7.26
CA PRO A 102 -12.14 -17.54 -8.66
C PRO A 102 -10.89 -17.77 -9.54
N TYR A 103 -11.03 -18.63 -10.55
CA TYR A 103 -9.97 -18.88 -11.52
C TYR A 103 -9.61 -17.62 -12.33
N SER A 104 -8.43 -17.65 -12.96
CA SER A 104 -7.92 -16.54 -13.78
C SER A 104 -8.87 -16.09 -14.90
N ARG A 105 -9.74 -16.99 -15.36
CA ARG A 105 -10.76 -16.69 -16.38
C ARG A 105 -11.79 -15.67 -15.90
N CYS A 106 -12.13 -15.63 -14.60
CA CYS A 106 -13.03 -14.61 -14.04
C CYS A 106 -12.41 -13.21 -14.16
N TYR A 107 -11.11 -13.10 -13.87
CA TYR A 107 -10.34 -11.88 -14.02
C TYR A 107 -10.19 -11.46 -15.49
N ILE A 108 -9.85 -12.39 -16.37
CA ILE A 108 -9.75 -12.13 -17.82
C ILE A 108 -11.09 -11.65 -18.37
N TYR A 109 -12.21 -12.22 -17.92
CA TYR A 109 -13.54 -11.82 -18.37
C TYR A 109 -13.89 -10.39 -17.93
N LEU A 110 -13.69 -10.04 -16.65
CA LEU A 110 -14.07 -8.72 -16.13
C LEU A 110 -13.12 -7.59 -16.55
N PHE A 111 -11.83 -7.87 -16.68
CA PHE A 111 -10.80 -6.88 -17.00
C PHE A 111 -10.36 -6.93 -18.48
N GLY A 112 -10.82 -7.93 -19.24
CA GLY A 112 -10.57 -8.12 -20.66
C GLY A 112 -9.28 -8.88 -20.98
N SER A 113 -8.26 -8.82 -20.12
CA SER A 113 -7.05 -9.65 -20.21
C SER A 113 -6.41 -9.84 -18.85
N TRP A 114 -5.56 -10.86 -18.71
CA TRP A 114 -4.82 -11.11 -17.45
C TRP A 114 -3.91 -9.93 -17.10
N ASN A 115 -3.28 -9.31 -18.10
CA ASN A 115 -2.47 -8.12 -17.87
C ASN A 115 -3.31 -6.91 -17.46
N LYS A 116 -4.51 -6.73 -18.03
CA LYS A 116 -5.44 -5.69 -17.59
C LYS A 116 -5.98 -5.94 -16.18
N ALA A 117 -6.17 -7.21 -15.81
CA ALA A 117 -6.51 -7.57 -14.43
C ALA A 117 -5.35 -7.21 -13.49
N LYS A 118 -4.12 -7.62 -13.82
CA LYS A 118 -2.92 -7.23 -13.06
C LYS A 118 -2.73 -5.72 -13.00
N GLU A 119 -3.00 -4.98 -14.07
CA GLU A 119 -2.96 -3.51 -14.08
C GLU A 119 -4.04 -2.89 -13.19
N ALA A 120 -5.24 -3.47 -13.18
CA ALA A 120 -6.33 -3.00 -12.33
C ALA A 120 -6.12 -3.32 -10.85
N ILE A 121 -5.46 -4.45 -10.54
CA ILE A 121 -5.22 -4.95 -9.18
C ILE A 121 -3.93 -4.36 -8.59
N PHE A 122 -2.84 -4.37 -9.37
CA PHE A 122 -1.49 -4.01 -8.92
C PHE A 122 -0.90 -2.75 -9.59
N GLY A 123 -1.58 -2.17 -10.57
CA GLY A 123 -1.01 -1.08 -11.37
C GLY A 123 -0.01 -1.56 -12.45
N HIS A 124 0.41 -0.65 -13.33
CA HIS A 124 1.21 -0.93 -14.54
C HIS A 124 2.44 -1.84 -14.32
N GLN A 125 2.57 -2.86 -15.17
CA GLN A 125 3.69 -3.82 -15.20
C GLN A 125 4.63 -3.63 -16.43
N LYS A 126 4.60 -2.48 -17.10
CA LYS A 126 5.54 -2.19 -18.20
C LYS A 126 6.65 -1.23 -17.79
N LYS A 127 7.90 -1.70 -17.93
CA LYS A 127 9.11 -0.88 -17.98
C LYS A 127 9.01 0.10 -19.15
N LYS A 128 8.58 1.34 -18.89
CA LYS A 128 8.92 2.53 -19.68
C LYS A 128 8.81 3.75 -18.74
N ASN A 129 9.98 4.36 -18.47
CA ASN A 129 10.25 5.43 -17.50
C ASN A 129 10.17 5.00 -16.02
N GLY A 130 11.19 4.22 -15.59
CA GLY A 130 11.18 3.40 -14.37
C GLY A 130 10.89 4.07 -13.02
N VAL A 131 11.06 5.39 -12.86
CA VAL A 131 11.06 6.00 -11.53
C VAL A 131 9.64 6.23 -10.95
N LEU A 132 8.66 6.57 -11.78
CA LEU A 132 7.32 6.97 -11.31
C LEU A 132 6.39 5.77 -11.06
N VAL A 133 6.55 4.71 -11.85
CA VAL A 133 5.75 3.47 -11.73
C VAL A 133 6.20 2.67 -10.51
N GLU A 134 7.50 2.59 -10.27
CA GLU A 134 8.11 1.85 -9.17
C GLU A 134 7.80 2.48 -7.81
N LYS A 135 7.76 3.83 -7.72
CA LYS A 135 7.29 4.54 -6.51
C LYS A 135 5.88 4.14 -6.07
N LYS A 136 4.93 4.08 -7.00
CA LYS A 136 3.54 3.72 -6.67
C LYS A 136 3.42 2.27 -6.19
N GLN A 137 4.19 1.36 -6.79
CA GLN A 137 4.23 -0.05 -6.40
C GLN A 137 4.86 -0.26 -5.02
N LEU A 138 5.95 0.46 -4.74
CA LEU A 138 6.55 0.49 -3.41
C LEU A 138 5.55 1.02 -2.39
N ILE A 139 4.83 2.10 -2.69
CA ILE A 139 3.78 2.61 -1.80
C ILE A 139 2.70 1.55 -1.52
N GLN A 140 2.22 0.85 -2.55
CA GLN A 140 1.16 -0.13 -2.40
C GLN A 140 1.60 -1.37 -1.61
N SER A 141 2.80 -1.91 -1.89
CA SER A 141 3.33 -3.07 -1.15
C SER A 141 3.58 -2.75 0.32
N ALA A 142 4.13 -1.57 0.62
CA ALA A 142 4.27 -1.11 2.00
C ALA A 142 2.92 -0.88 2.69
N ARG A 143 1.89 -0.44 1.97
CA ARG A 143 0.54 -0.24 2.53
C ARG A 143 -0.13 -1.52 2.96
N ILE A 144 0.02 -2.59 2.18
CA ILE A 144 -0.55 -3.91 2.51
C ILE A 144 0.06 -4.42 3.82
N HIS A 145 1.30 -4.06 4.11
CA HIS A 145 2.04 -4.49 5.28
C HIS A 145 2.45 -3.32 6.18
N ILE A 146 1.54 -2.35 6.33
CA ILE A 146 1.87 -1.08 6.99
C ILE A 146 2.28 -1.25 8.44
N ASP A 147 1.73 -2.27 9.11
CA ASP A 147 2.04 -2.61 10.50
C ASP A 147 3.50 -3.06 10.68
N ALA A 148 4.09 -3.67 9.65
CA ALA A 148 5.50 -4.05 9.62
C ALA A 148 6.42 -2.94 9.08
N PHE A 149 5.86 -1.88 8.48
CA PHE A 149 6.61 -0.79 7.84
C PHE A 149 7.10 0.26 8.85
N THR A 150 7.90 -0.17 9.82
CA THR A 150 8.32 0.63 10.98
C THR A 150 9.75 1.21 10.82
N ASP A 151 10.76 0.44 11.20
CA ASP A 151 12.17 0.74 11.02
C ASP A 151 12.79 -0.15 9.93
N ILE A 152 13.99 0.25 9.47
CA ILE A 152 14.67 -0.39 8.34
C ILE A 152 14.99 -1.86 8.62
N GLN A 153 15.39 -2.21 9.85
CA GLN A 153 15.78 -3.58 10.17
C GLN A 153 14.55 -4.48 10.28
N SER A 154 13.54 -4.04 11.02
CA SER A 154 12.27 -4.77 11.15
C SER A 154 11.60 -4.98 9.79
N TRP A 155 11.56 -3.94 8.94
CA TRP A 155 11.02 -4.07 7.60
C TRP A 155 11.85 -4.99 6.71
N ASN A 156 13.18 -4.91 6.73
CA ASN A 156 14.02 -5.78 5.92
C ASN A 156 13.85 -7.24 6.28
N GLN A 157 13.77 -7.56 7.58
CA GLN A 157 13.51 -8.92 8.04
C GLN A 157 12.14 -9.40 7.58
N TYR A 158 11.10 -8.59 7.81
CA TYR A 158 9.74 -8.90 7.39
C TYR A 158 9.63 -9.09 5.86
N ALA A 159 10.33 -8.25 5.11
CA ALA A 159 10.35 -8.26 3.65
C ALA A 159 11.09 -9.49 3.11
N GLU A 160 12.16 -9.93 3.77
CA GLU A 160 12.92 -11.12 3.39
C GLU A 160 12.08 -12.40 3.53
N GLU A 161 11.28 -12.50 4.59
CA GLU A 161 10.37 -13.63 4.81
C GLU A 161 9.22 -13.71 3.79
N ARG A 162 8.89 -12.59 3.13
CA ARG A 162 7.71 -12.46 2.26
C ARG A 162 8.04 -12.04 0.83
N ASP A 163 9.32 -12.11 0.47
CA ASP A 163 9.86 -11.71 -0.84
C ASP A 163 9.41 -10.31 -1.28
N LEU A 164 9.37 -9.36 -0.34
CA LEU A 164 8.97 -7.97 -0.56
C LEU A 164 10.19 -7.08 -0.87
N PRO A 165 9.98 -5.90 -1.48
CA PRO A 165 11.05 -4.94 -1.67
C PRO A 165 11.70 -4.55 -0.33
N LYS A 166 13.01 -4.74 -0.23
CA LYS A 166 13.79 -4.31 0.95
C LYS A 166 13.86 -2.79 1.02
N ALA A 167 14.16 -2.25 2.21
CA ALA A 167 14.20 -0.82 2.49
C ALA A 167 15.08 0.00 1.55
N HIS A 168 16.15 -0.58 1.00
CA HIS A 168 17.01 0.12 0.04
C HIS A 168 16.28 0.50 -1.26
N HIS A 169 15.28 -0.26 -1.70
CA HIS A 169 14.45 0.11 -2.85
C HIS A 169 13.63 1.36 -2.54
N TYR A 170 13.02 1.42 -1.35
CA TYR A 170 12.30 2.61 -0.89
C TYR A 170 13.22 3.83 -0.79
N ILE A 171 14.40 3.67 -0.19
CA ILE A 171 15.37 4.77 -0.06
C ILE A 171 15.81 5.26 -1.44
N HIS A 172 16.11 4.36 -2.38
CA HIS A 172 16.52 4.73 -3.74
C HIS A 172 15.48 5.59 -4.46
N HIS A 173 14.20 5.25 -4.31
CA HIS A 173 13.11 5.96 -5.00
C HIS A 173 12.67 7.22 -4.27
N PHE A 174 12.58 7.19 -2.95
CA PHE A 174 12.04 8.29 -2.15
C PHE A 174 13.10 9.23 -1.59
N GLY A 175 14.39 8.91 -1.71
CA GLY A 175 15.51 9.68 -1.17
C GLY A 175 15.92 9.22 0.22
N SER A 176 14.95 9.00 1.11
CA SER A 176 15.18 8.53 2.47
C SER A 176 14.04 7.63 2.98
N TRP A 177 14.33 6.84 4.01
CA TRP A 177 13.32 5.99 4.67
C TRP A 177 12.17 6.81 5.27
N ASN A 178 12.48 8.01 5.78
CA ASN A 178 11.46 8.91 6.32
C ASN A 178 10.59 9.51 5.21
N GLU A 179 11.15 9.84 4.05
CA GLU A 179 10.37 10.29 2.89
C GLU A 179 9.50 9.17 2.31
N ALA A 180 10.00 7.94 2.28
CA ALA A 180 9.21 6.77 1.91
C ALA A 180 8.00 6.60 2.84
N LYS A 181 8.22 6.60 4.16
CA LYS A 181 7.14 6.58 5.16
C LYS A 181 6.14 7.71 4.92
N LEU A 182 6.62 8.95 4.79
CA LEU A 182 5.74 10.08 4.51
C LEU A 182 4.90 9.89 3.24
N ALA A 183 5.46 9.35 2.16
CA ALA A 183 4.72 9.09 0.92
C ALA A 183 3.63 8.01 1.10
N ILE A 184 3.95 6.97 1.86
CA ILE A 184 3.05 5.85 2.17
C ILE A 184 1.90 6.30 3.06
N PHE A 185 2.20 7.03 4.13
CA PHE A 185 1.24 7.49 5.14
C PHE A 185 0.48 8.78 4.76
N ARG A 186 0.95 9.60 3.80
CA ARG A 186 0.22 10.82 3.37
C ARG A 186 -0.85 10.57 2.31
N SER A 187 -0.80 9.44 1.60
CA SER A 187 -1.73 9.15 0.50
C SER A 187 -3.07 8.54 0.98
N THR A 188 -3.26 8.41 2.29
CA THR A 188 -4.50 7.98 2.95
C THR A 188 -5.25 9.22 3.43
N GLU A 189 -6.21 9.70 2.64
CA GLU A 189 -7.34 10.37 3.27
C GLU A 189 -8.09 9.28 4.06
N GLU A 190 -8.37 9.55 5.33
CA GLU A 190 -9.08 8.69 6.30
C GLU A 190 -8.33 7.46 6.86
N VAL A 191 -7.22 7.68 7.58
CA VAL A 191 -7.00 6.95 8.84
C VAL A 191 -6.39 7.94 9.83
N GLU A 192 -7.01 8.05 11.00
CA GLU A 192 -6.56 8.82 12.16
C GLU A 192 -5.29 8.17 12.75
N TYR A 193 -4.20 8.20 11.99
CA TYR A 193 -2.87 7.81 12.46
C TYR A 193 -2.13 9.08 12.83
N ASN A 194 -1.84 9.24 14.13
CA ASN A 194 -1.23 10.42 14.74
C ASN A 194 0.01 10.84 13.91
N PRO A 195 -0.11 11.87 13.05
CA PRO A 195 1.03 12.34 12.29
C PRO A 195 2.04 12.78 13.34
N VAL A 196 3.28 12.31 13.24
CA VAL A 196 4.43 12.87 13.98
C VAL A 196 4.15 14.35 14.15
N ARG A 197 3.78 14.78 15.37
CA ARG A 197 3.23 16.12 15.60
C ARG A 197 4.15 17.06 14.85
N ARG A 198 3.65 17.73 13.81
CA ARG A 198 4.46 18.68 13.06
C ARG A 198 4.62 19.87 13.97
N TYR A 199 5.63 19.82 14.84
CA TYR A 199 5.90 20.91 15.73
C TYR A 199 6.26 22.13 14.88
N GLU A 200 5.51 23.21 15.03
CA GLU A 200 5.91 24.46 14.42
C GLU A 200 7.20 24.96 15.07
N LYS A 201 8.02 25.72 14.32
CA LYS A 201 9.26 26.29 14.90
C LYS A 201 8.98 27.12 16.17
N LYS A 202 7.80 27.75 16.24
CA LYS A 202 7.35 28.52 17.42
C LYS A 202 7.06 27.63 18.63
N GLU A 203 6.40 26.49 18.40
CA GLU A 203 6.07 25.50 19.43
C GLU A 203 7.34 24.84 19.99
N LEU A 204 8.26 24.40 19.10
CA LEU A 204 9.57 23.88 19.51
C LEU A 204 10.35 24.92 20.33
N LYS A 205 10.37 26.18 19.88
CA LYS A 205 11.04 27.25 20.61
C LYS A 205 10.46 27.42 22.02
N LYS A 206 9.14 27.35 22.17
CA LYS A 206 8.47 27.43 23.47
C LYS A 206 8.82 26.23 24.35
N LEU A 207 8.69 25.01 23.84
CA LEU A 207 9.03 23.78 24.57
C LEU A 207 10.47 23.76 25.07
N ALA A 208 11.42 24.15 24.21
CA ALA A 208 12.82 24.26 24.61
C ALA A 208 13.06 25.37 25.64
N GLN A 209 12.29 26.46 25.61
CA GLN A 209 12.37 27.54 26.59
C GLN A 209 11.78 27.13 27.95
N ASP A 210 10.65 26.41 27.94
CA ASP A 210 9.96 25.91 29.13
C ASP A 210 10.81 24.85 29.85
N HIS A 211 11.63 24.10 29.09
CA HIS A 211 12.53 23.06 29.60
C HIS A 211 14.01 23.41 29.43
N ALA A 212 14.36 24.69 29.47
CA ALA A 212 15.70 25.19 29.17
C ALA A 212 16.81 24.55 30.02
N HIS A 213 16.50 24.14 31.25
CA HIS A 213 17.44 23.50 32.16
C HIS A 213 17.97 22.14 31.67
N HIS A 214 17.17 21.42 30.87
CA HIS A 214 17.53 20.13 30.27
C HIS A 214 17.95 20.26 28.80
N PHE A 215 17.82 21.45 28.20
CA PHE A 215 18.19 21.70 26.80
C PHE A 215 19.70 22.00 26.65
N THR A 216 20.55 21.11 27.17
CA THR A 216 22.01 21.26 27.25
C THR A 216 22.71 20.48 26.13
N THR A 217 22.85 19.16 26.28
CA THR A 217 23.43 18.26 25.28
C THR A 217 22.31 17.48 24.58
N LYS A 218 22.60 16.88 23.42
CA LYS A 218 21.60 16.06 22.71
C LYS A 218 21.14 14.90 23.59
N LYS A 219 22.11 14.25 24.25
CA LYS A 219 21.88 13.11 25.13
C LYS A 219 21.01 13.48 26.33
N ASP A 220 21.37 14.54 27.07
CA ASP A 220 20.59 14.97 28.23
C ASP A 220 19.15 15.33 27.86
N TRP A 221 18.97 15.99 26.70
CA TRP A 221 17.65 16.32 26.19
C TRP A 221 16.86 15.08 25.77
N ASP A 222 17.48 14.14 25.05
CA ASP A 222 16.81 12.94 24.57
C ASP A 222 16.41 12.01 25.71
N ASP A 223 17.25 11.88 26.74
CA ASP A 223 16.96 11.12 27.95
C ASP A 223 15.76 11.75 28.69
N TYR A 224 15.79 13.08 28.89
CA TYR A 224 14.68 13.84 29.48
C TYR A 224 13.40 13.79 28.65
N ALA A 225 13.51 13.89 27.33
CA ALA A 225 12.38 13.93 26.41
C ALA A 225 11.67 12.58 26.33
N LYS A 226 12.41 11.47 26.48
CA LYS A 226 11.85 10.13 26.52
C LYS A 226 10.89 9.92 27.69
N GLU A 227 11.23 10.45 28.87
CA GLU A 227 10.41 10.32 30.08
C GLU A 227 9.14 11.19 30.05
N ARG A 228 9.11 12.23 29.21
CA ARG A 228 8.02 13.22 29.16
C ARG A 228 7.31 13.29 27.82
N GLU A 229 7.55 12.31 26.95
CA GLU A 229 6.97 12.22 25.60
C GLU A 229 7.17 13.50 24.77
N LEU A 230 8.34 14.15 24.94
CA LEU A 230 8.70 15.38 24.25
C LEU A 230 9.44 15.08 22.93
N PRO A 231 9.49 16.05 21.99
CA PRO A 231 10.24 15.88 20.76
C PRO A 231 11.73 15.67 21.03
N ARG A 232 12.34 14.73 20.30
CA ARG A 232 13.78 14.42 20.41
C ARG A 232 14.64 15.55 19.84
N SER A 233 15.92 15.55 20.21
CA SER A 233 16.94 16.50 19.77
C SER A 233 17.06 16.58 18.25
N GLU A 234 16.79 15.47 17.56
CA GLU A 234 16.72 15.39 16.10
C GLU A 234 15.58 16.24 15.52
N THR A 235 14.41 16.28 16.16
CA THR A 235 13.30 17.16 15.77
C THR A 235 13.72 18.63 15.81
N PHE A 236 14.45 19.05 16.83
CA PHE A 236 15.01 20.40 16.90
C PHE A 236 16.08 20.65 15.83
N ALA A 237 16.99 19.70 15.62
CA ALA A 237 18.03 19.83 14.61
C ALA A 237 17.45 20.01 13.20
N ASN A 238 16.42 19.24 12.84
CA ASN A 238 15.77 19.31 11.53
C ASN A 238 15.08 20.67 11.30
N HIS A 239 14.50 21.27 12.34
CA HIS A 239 13.76 22.55 12.21
C HIS A 239 14.67 23.78 12.21
N PHE A 240 15.83 23.72 12.87
CA PHE A 240 16.70 24.89 13.09
C PHE A 240 18.05 24.80 12.37
N GLY A 241 18.28 23.79 11.52
CA GLY A 241 19.53 23.65 10.76
C GLY A 241 20.68 23.07 11.58
N GLY A 242 20.35 22.27 12.60
CA GLY A 242 21.29 21.62 13.50
C GLY A 242 21.03 21.94 14.98
N TRP A 243 21.44 21.04 15.87
CA TRP A 243 21.24 21.17 17.32
C TRP A 243 21.91 22.42 17.92
N ASN A 244 23.11 22.76 17.43
CA ASN A 244 23.82 23.95 17.88
C ASN A 244 23.11 25.23 17.39
N GLU A 245 22.54 25.22 16.18
CA GLU A 245 21.79 26.37 15.69
C GLU A 245 20.41 26.48 16.35
N ALA A 246 19.78 25.37 16.71
CA ALA A 246 18.60 25.35 17.57
C ALA A 246 18.89 26.06 18.89
N LYS A 247 19.95 25.67 19.61
CA LYS A 247 20.35 26.33 20.87
C LYS A 247 20.60 27.82 20.69
N LYS A 248 21.35 28.21 19.64
CA LYS A 248 21.59 29.62 19.35
C LYS A 248 20.30 30.38 19.07
N LEU A 249 19.41 29.88 18.21
CA LEU A 249 18.19 30.60 17.78
C LEU A 249 17.11 30.65 18.88
N ILE A 250 17.02 29.61 19.70
CA ILE A 250 16.04 29.51 20.79
C ILE A 250 16.45 30.43 21.96
N PHE A 251 17.74 30.49 22.27
CA PHE A 251 18.26 31.23 23.43
C PHE A 251 18.99 32.55 23.12
N LYS A 252 19.19 32.93 21.83
CA LYS A 252 19.77 34.23 21.44
C LYS A 252 19.01 35.44 22.00
N GLU A 253 17.71 35.32 22.24
CA GLU A 253 16.89 36.46 22.67
C GLU A 253 17.16 36.90 24.12
N LYS A 254 17.56 35.98 25.01
CA LYS A 254 17.84 36.32 26.43
C LYS A 254 19.12 37.16 26.60
N ALA A 255 20.08 37.07 25.68
CA ALA A 255 21.30 37.88 25.71
C ALA A 255 21.04 39.34 25.28
N ARG A 256 20.08 39.57 24.38
CA ARG A 256 19.72 40.91 23.88
C ARG A 256 18.87 41.70 24.88
N ILE A 257 17.99 41.02 25.63
CA ILE A 257 17.16 41.64 26.69
C ILE A 257 18.00 42.03 27.92
N ARG A 258 18.99 41.22 28.32
CA ARG A 258 19.89 41.55 29.45
C ARG A 258 20.78 42.78 29.18
N ARG A 259 21.16 43.02 27.93
CA ARG A 259 21.96 44.20 27.51
C ARG A 259 21.15 45.50 27.41
N ARG A 260 19.81 45.44 27.44
CA ARG A 260 18.91 46.60 27.33
C ARG A 260 18.33 47.07 28.66
N ARG A 261 18.69 46.46 29.80
CA ARG A 261 18.31 47.01 31.11
C ARG A 261 19.03 48.37 31.26
N PRO A 262 18.32 49.50 31.39
CA PRO A 262 18.98 50.77 31.70
C PRO A 262 19.71 50.61 33.03
N LYS A 263 20.96 51.09 33.09
CA LYS A 263 21.66 51.25 34.37
C LYS A 263 20.76 52.07 35.28
N LYS A 264 20.56 51.63 36.54
CA LYS A 264 19.89 52.46 37.55
C LYS A 264 20.54 53.85 37.52
N PRO A 265 19.78 54.94 37.48
CA PRO A 265 20.36 56.26 37.59
C PRO A 265 21.14 56.36 38.90
N ASP A 266 22.30 56.97 38.80
CA ASP A 266 23.19 57.26 39.92
C ASP A 266 22.44 58.12 40.95
N PRO A 267 22.27 57.65 42.20
CA PRO A 267 21.54 58.40 43.22
C PRO A 267 22.17 59.76 43.57
N GLU A 268 23.40 60.04 43.16
CA GLU A 268 24.08 61.31 43.47
C GLU A 268 23.73 62.49 42.52
N LYS A 269 22.99 62.26 41.42
CA LYS A 269 22.62 63.35 40.49
C LYS A 269 21.20 63.91 40.66
N ALA A 270 20.47 63.49 41.68
CA ALA A 270 19.08 63.92 41.90
C ALA A 270 18.92 65.16 42.81
N TYR A 271 20.01 65.70 43.38
CA TYR A 271 19.93 66.74 44.43
C TYR A 271 20.58 68.10 44.10
N SER A 272 20.89 68.41 42.83
CA SER A 272 21.53 69.70 42.48
C SER A 272 20.65 70.66 41.65
N MET A 273 19.32 70.56 41.74
CA MET A 273 18.41 71.54 41.15
C MET A 273 17.28 71.89 42.11
N THR A 274 17.64 72.58 43.19
CA THR A 274 16.76 73.47 43.96
C THR A 274 17.50 74.76 44.21
#